data_AF-A0A542BI57-F1
#
_entry.id   AF-A0A542BI57-F1
#
_cell.length_a   1.000
_cell.length_b   1.000
_cell.length_c   1.000
_cell.angle_alpha   90.00
_cell.angle_beta   90.00
_cell.angle_gamma   90.00
#
_symmetry.space_group_name_H-M   'P 1'
#
loop_
_entity.id
_entity.type
_entity.pdbx_description
1 polymer ?
#
loop_
_entity_poly.entity_id
_entity_poly.type
_entity_poly.pdbx_seq_one_letter_code
_entity_poly.pdbx_strand_id
1 'polypeptide(L)'
;MTDIFAQADQTLDALGLRCPEPVMMVRKAVRHMDNGKTLLIIADDPATTRDIPGFCRFMEHTLVAQETDKAPYRYLLRKGLER
;
A
#
# COMPACT_ATOMS: atom_id res chain seq x y z
N MET A 1 16.32 15.36 -3.62
CA MET A 1 15.00 14.79 -3.96
C MET A 1 14.88 13.52 -3.17
N THR A 2 14.01 13.48 -2.15
CA THR A 2 13.92 12.34 -1.24
C THR A 2 12.81 11.45 -1.74
N ASP A 3 13.15 10.31 -2.35
CA ASP A 3 12.19 9.28 -2.72
C ASP A 3 11.58 8.69 -1.44
N ILE A 4 10.42 9.21 -1.04
CA ILE A 4 9.66 8.72 0.13
C ILE A 4 9.34 7.23 0.02
N PHE A 5 9.24 6.71 -1.21
CA PHE A 5 9.03 5.29 -1.51
C PHE A 5 10.27 4.44 -1.20
N ALA A 6 11.48 4.99 -1.31
CA ALA A 6 12.72 4.29 -0.99
C ALA A 6 12.95 4.13 0.53
N GLN A 7 12.21 4.88 1.36
CA GLN A 7 12.23 4.77 2.82
C GLN A 7 11.13 3.85 3.38
N ALA A 8 10.47 3.07 2.53
CA ALA A 8 9.49 2.10 2.99
C ALA A 8 10.18 0.96 3.76
N ASP A 9 9.61 0.58 4.90
CA ASP A 9 10.15 -0.51 5.72
C ASP A 9 9.95 -1.87 5.06
N GLN A 10 8.84 -2.02 4.35
CA GLN A 10 8.50 -3.22 3.62
C GLN A 10 7.99 -2.86 2.23
N THR A 11 8.26 -3.72 1.24
CA THR A 11 7.77 -3.57 -0.13
C THR A 11 6.97 -4.80 -0.54
N LEU A 12 5.83 -4.58 -1.17
CA LEU A 12 4.91 -5.58 -1.68
C LEU A 12 4.77 -5.41 -3.19
N ASP A 13 5.28 -6.39 -3.93
CA ASP A 13 5.09 -6.46 -5.36
C ASP A 13 3.77 -7.19 -5.66
N ALA A 14 2.86 -6.49 -6.33
CA ALA A 14 1.56 -6.98 -6.76
C ALA A 14 1.34 -6.74 -8.26
N LEU A 15 2.44 -6.71 -9.02
CA LEU A 15 2.40 -6.59 -10.48
C LEU A 15 1.80 -7.86 -11.09
N GLY A 16 0.91 -7.69 -12.06
CA GLY A 16 0.17 -8.77 -12.70
C GLY A 16 -0.99 -9.33 -11.87
N LEU A 17 -1.12 -8.94 -10.60
CA LEU A 17 -2.26 -9.33 -9.78
C LEU A 17 -3.49 -8.47 -10.11
N ARG A 18 -4.68 -9.06 -10.01
CA ARG A 18 -5.96 -8.40 -10.26
C ARG A 18 -6.82 -8.43 -9.00
N CYS A 19 -7.72 -7.46 -8.87
CA CYS A 19 -8.64 -7.40 -7.73
C CYS A 19 -9.41 -8.73 -7.59
N PRO A 20 -9.46 -9.37 -6.40
CA PRO A 20 -9.12 -8.84 -5.06
C PRO A 20 -7.73 -9.22 -4.49
N GLU A 21 -6.88 -9.91 -5.26
CA GLU A 21 -5.58 -10.42 -4.78
C GLU A 21 -4.64 -9.35 -4.16
N PRO A 22 -4.43 -8.16 -4.77
CA PRO A 22 -3.51 -7.16 -4.22
C PRO A 22 -3.97 -6.66 -2.84
N VAL A 23 -5.28 -6.47 -2.63
CA VAL A 23 -5.82 -6.02 -1.35
C VAL A 23 -5.62 -7.08 -0.26
N MET A 24 -5.80 -8.36 -0.60
CA MET A 24 -5.57 -9.46 0.33
C MET A 24 -4.10 -9.56 0.75
N MET A 25 -3.18 -9.39 -0.20
CA MET A 25 -1.74 -9.35 0.02
C MET A 25 -1.35 -8.19 0.93
N VAL A 26 -1.85 -6.99 0.66
CA VAL A 26 -1.66 -5.80 1.52
C VAL A 26 -2.15 -6.06 2.93
N ARG A 27 -3.37 -6.58 3.10
CA ARG A 27 -3.93 -6.89 4.42
C ARG A 27 -3.07 -7.90 5.18
N LYS A 28 -2.56 -8.92 4.51
CA LYS A 28 -1.66 -9.90 5.12
C LYS A 28 -0.34 -9.24 5.54
N ALA A 29 0.28 -8.47 4.65
CA ALA A 29 1.52 -7.76 4.94
C ALA A 29 1.38 -6.82 6.15
N VAL A 30 0.34 -5.97 6.16
CA VAL A 30 0.12 -5.02 7.26
C VAL A 30 -0.16 -5.71 8.59
N ARG A 31 -0.82 -6.88 8.58
CA ARG A 31 -1.04 -7.68 9.79
C ARG A 31 0.26 -8.19 10.43
N HIS A 32 1.28 -8.47 9.62
CA HIS A 32 2.60 -8.92 10.09
C HIS A 32 3.55 -7.76 10.42
N MET A 33 3.16 -6.52 10.13
CA MET A 33 3.99 -5.34 10.37
C MET A 33 3.73 -4.73 11.76
N ASP A 34 4.78 -4.15 12.32
CA ASP A 34 4.68 -3.31 13.51
C ASP A 34 3.96 -1.99 13.26
N ASN A 35 3.32 -1.48 14.31
CA ASN A 35 2.59 -0.21 14.24
C ASN A 35 3.56 0.94 13.93
N GLY A 36 3.17 1.84 13.03
CA GLY A 36 4.03 2.95 12.58
C GLY A 36 4.99 2.61 11.44
N LYS A 37 5.12 1.34 11.03
CA LYS A 37 5.90 0.94 9.86
C LYS A 37 5.21 1.29 8.55
N THR A 38 6.01 1.42 7.49
CA THR A 38 5.56 1.80 6.14
C THR A 38 5.62 0.63 5.17
N LEU A 39 4.57 0.44 4.37
CA LEU A 39 4.50 -0.56 3.30
C LEU A 39 4.39 0.15 1.96
N LEU A 40 5.36 -0.10 1.08
CA LEU A 40 5.29 0.23 -0.33
C LEU A 40 4.55 -0.88 -1.07
N ILE A 41 3.58 -0.52 -1.90
CA ILE A 41 2.83 -1.45 -2.75
C ILE A 41 3.07 -1.03 -4.18
N ILE A 42 3.42 -2.00 -5.04
CA ILE A 42 3.62 -1.78 -6.46
C ILE A 42 2.59 -2.60 -7.23
N ALA A 43 1.72 -1.97 -8.02
CA ALA A 43 0.68 -2.64 -8.79
C ALA A 43 0.44 -1.96 -10.14
N ASP A 44 0.05 -2.70 -11.18
CA ASP A 44 -0.31 -2.13 -12.48
C ASP A 44 -1.83 -2.01 -12.68
N ASP A 45 -2.62 -2.55 -11.76
CA ASP A 45 -4.06 -2.64 -11.90
C ASP A 45 -4.76 -1.33 -11.46
N PRO A 46 -5.63 -0.74 -12.31
CA PRO A 46 -6.29 0.52 -12.00
C PRO A 46 -7.35 0.41 -10.89
N ALA A 47 -7.83 -0.78 -10.51
CA ALA A 47 -8.76 -0.92 -9.39
C ALA A 47 -8.08 -0.60 -8.05
N THR A 48 -6.77 -0.89 -7.93
CA THR A 48 -5.97 -0.58 -6.73
C THR A 48 -6.01 0.90 -6.35
N THR A 49 -6.18 1.80 -7.32
CA THR A 49 -6.30 3.25 -7.09
C THR A 49 -7.49 3.62 -6.20
N ARG A 50 -8.53 2.79 -6.17
CA ARG A 50 -9.73 2.96 -5.35
C ARG A 50 -9.72 2.04 -4.14
N ASP A 51 -9.27 0.80 -4.32
CA ASP A 51 -9.25 -0.20 -3.25
C ASP A 51 -8.24 0.14 -2.14
N ILE A 52 -7.01 0.57 -2.48
CA ILE A 52 -5.96 0.90 -1.48
C ILE A 52 -6.37 2.05 -0.55
N PRO A 53 -6.82 3.22 -1.04
CA PRO A 53 -7.26 4.29 -0.14
C PRO A 53 -8.50 3.90 0.68
N GLY A 54 -9.42 3.11 0.09
CA GLY A 54 -10.56 2.55 0.82
C GLY A 54 -10.13 1.63 1.96
N PHE A 55 -9.20 0.72 1.69
CA PHE A 55 -8.60 -0.18 2.69
C PHE A 55 -7.91 0.61 3.81
N CYS A 56 -7.10 1.62 3.46
CA CYS A 56 -6.42 2.44 4.45
C CYS A 56 -7.43 3.15 5.36
N ARG A 57 -8.50 3.72 4.79
CA ARG A 57 -9.53 4.40 5.57
C ARG A 57 -10.33 3.44 6.47
N PHE A 58 -10.63 2.23 5.99
CA PHE A 58 -11.42 1.25 6.73
C PHE A 58 -10.65 0.61 7.88
N MET A 59 -9.34 0.38 7.68
CA MET A 59 -8.45 -0.22 8.68
C MET A 59 -7.69 0.82 9.52
N GLU A 60 -8.09 2.10 9.45
CA GLU A 60 -7.47 3.22 10.18
C GLU A 60 -5.96 3.36 9.93
N HIS A 61 -5.49 2.98 8.73
CA HIS A 61 -4.11 3.18 8.29
C HIS A 61 -3.96 4.52 7.59
N THR A 62 -2.74 5.07 7.63
CA THR A 62 -2.43 6.34 6.98
C THR A 62 -1.87 6.09 5.58
N LEU A 63 -2.53 6.58 4.54
CA LEU A 63 -1.91 6.64 3.21
C LEU A 63 -0.94 7.83 3.18
N VAL A 64 0.36 7.55 3.09
CA VAL A 64 1.42 8.57 3.09
C VAL A 64 1.58 9.18 1.71
N ALA A 65 1.59 8.34 0.68
CA ALA A 65 1.68 8.77 -0.70
C ALA A 65 1.12 7.74 -1.67
N GLN A 66 0.77 8.21 -2.86
CA GLN A 66 0.36 7.35 -3.97
C GLN A 66 0.82 7.97 -5.29
N GLU A 67 1.35 7.15 -6.19
CA GLU A 67 1.66 7.49 -7.57
C GLU A 67 0.79 6.62 -8.46
N THR A 68 -0.26 7.24 -9.00
CA THR A 68 -1.20 6.59 -9.92
C THR A 68 -1.15 7.20 -11.33
N ASP A 69 -0.17 8.06 -11.60
CA ASP A 69 -0.05 8.81 -12.86
C ASP A 69 0.44 7.93 -14.02
N LYS A 70 1.40 7.04 -13.74
CA LYS A 70 1.94 6.06 -14.69
C LYS A 70 2.07 4.69 -14.05
N ALA A 71 1.77 3.65 -14.81
CA ALA A 71 2.07 2.29 -14.41
C ALA A 71 3.60 2.05 -14.44
N PRO A 72 4.16 1.31 -13.46
CA PRO A 72 3.47 0.66 -12.34
C PRO A 72 3.10 1.67 -11.23
N TYR A 73 1.86 1.58 -10.75
CA TYR A 73 1.34 2.39 -9.66
C TYR A 73 2.04 2.03 -8.35
N ARG A 74 2.27 3.04 -7.51
CA ARG A 74 2.94 2.89 -6.22
C ARG A 74 2.10 3.48 -5.12
N TYR A 75 1.97 2.77 -4.00
CA TYR A 75 1.25 3.26 -2.83
C TYR A 75 2.12 3.08 -1.61
N LEU A 76 2.33 4.16 -0.86
CA LEU A 76 3.03 4.14 0.41
C LEU A 76 1.99 4.32 1.52
N LEU A 77 1.75 3.25 2.26
CA LEU A 77 0.90 3.30 3.45
C LEU A 77 1.77 3.20 4.71
N ARG A 78 1.26 3.74 5.80
CA ARG A 78 1.81 3.59 7.14
C ARG A 78 0.76 2.93 8.02
N LYS A 79 1.15 1.84 8.67
CA LYS A 79 0.27 1.11 9.58
C LYS A 79 -0.13 2.04 10.74
N GLY A 80 -1.44 2.21 10.90
CA GLY A 80 -2.03 2.93 12.03
C GLY A 80 -1.85 2.15 13.33
N LEU A 81 -1.85 2.86 14.46
CA LEU A 81 -1.87 2.22 15.77
C LEU A 81 -3.28 1.64 15.98
N GLU A 82 -3.44 0.33 15.82
CA GLU A 82 -4.61 -0.39 16.31
C GLU A 82 -4.61 -0.21 17.85
N ARG A 83 -5.59 0.52 18.38
CA ARG A 83 -5.80 0.73 19.82
C ARG A 83 -6.47 -0.48 20.46
#